data_AF-A0A0G4NFA3-F1
#
_entry.id   AF-A0A0G4NFA3-F1
#
_cell.length_a   1.000
_cell.length_b   1.000
_cell.length_c   1.000
_cell.angle_alpha   90.00
_cell.angle_beta   90.00
_cell.angle_gamma   90.00
#
_symmetry.space_group_name_H-M   'P 1'
#
loop_
_entity.id
_entity.type
_entity.pdbx_description
1 polymer ?
#
loop_
_entity_poly.entity_id
_entity_poly.type
_entity_poly.pdbx_seq_one_letter_code
_entity_poly.pdbx_strand_id
1 'polypeptide(L)'
;LKVVERPTTQNLGPHGFHNVQCTIKVSSTDTGVIFGNVVYDGAHSTDTNVVILNDVHVDIMDYIQPASCTETQFRTMWTEFEWENKVNINSKAKTLRDFLEQLMAATNMNCLTPEASLKGDCQFLSANLYARSVFGEDALANLSIEQD
;
A
#
# COMPACT_ATOMS: atom_id res chain seq x y z
N LEU A 1 -6.14 -11.13 -4.67
CA LEU A 1 -5.36 -12.10 -3.86
C LEU A 1 -5.75 -13.53 -4.21
N LYS A 2 -4.79 -14.42 -4.50
CA LYS A 2 -5.08 -15.84 -4.76
C LYS A 2 -4.12 -16.74 -4.00
N VAL A 3 -4.67 -17.67 -3.22
CA VAL A 3 -3.87 -18.75 -2.60
C VAL A 3 -3.38 -19.68 -3.69
N VAL A 4 -2.07 -19.76 -3.88
CA VAL A 4 -1.45 -20.58 -4.94
C VAL A 4 -1.24 -22.00 -4.44
N GLU A 5 -0.81 -22.13 -3.20
CA GLU A 5 -0.48 -23.42 -2.59
C GLU A 5 -1.17 -23.51 -1.23
N ARG A 6 -1.94 -24.58 -1.04
CA ARG A 6 -2.53 -24.90 0.25
C ARG A 6 -1.59 -25.85 0.97
N PRO A 7 -1.20 -25.55 2.22
CA PRO A 7 -0.38 -26.47 2.96
C PRO A 7 -1.05 -27.83 3.15
N THR A 8 -0.26 -28.89 3.11
CA THR A 8 -0.74 -30.25 3.38
C THR A 8 -0.93 -30.46 4.88
N THR A 9 -1.80 -31.39 5.24
CA THR A 9 -1.96 -31.83 6.62
C THR A 9 -0.67 -32.46 7.14
N GLN A 10 -0.25 -32.08 8.34
CA GLN A 10 0.98 -32.56 8.98
C GLN A 10 0.65 -33.15 10.35
N ASN A 11 1.41 -34.18 10.75
CA ASN A 11 1.32 -34.76 12.08
C ASN A 11 2.33 -34.10 13.01
N LEU A 12 1.85 -33.53 14.12
CA LEU A 12 2.69 -32.93 15.14
C LEU A 12 2.78 -33.83 16.37
N GLY A 13 4.01 -34.24 16.72
CA GLY A 13 4.25 -34.99 17.95
C GLY A 13 4.10 -34.13 19.21
N PRO A 14 3.95 -34.74 20.41
CA PRO A 14 3.94 -34.01 21.68
C PRO A 14 5.18 -33.13 21.83
N HIS A 15 5.00 -31.86 22.18
CA HIS A 15 6.06 -30.84 22.24
C HIS A 15 6.85 -30.64 20.93
N GLY A 16 6.35 -31.15 19.81
CA GLY A 16 6.93 -30.95 18.48
C GLY A 16 6.66 -29.55 17.96
N PHE A 17 7.50 -29.11 17.03
CA PHE A 17 7.35 -27.86 16.29
C PHE A 17 7.39 -28.14 14.80
N HIS A 18 6.53 -27.47 14.04
CA HIS A 18 6.50 -27.59 12.57
C HIS A 18 6.24 -26.24 11.93
N ASN A 19 7.00 -25.93 10.87
CA ASN A 19 6.84 -24.73 10.08
C ASN A 19 6.05 -25.04 8.83
N VAL A 20 4.99 -24.27 8.59
CA VAL A 20 4.14 -24.41 7.42
C VAL A 20 4.24 -23.12 6.60
N GLN A 21 4.52 -23.25 5.31
CA GLN A 21 4.61 -22.13 4.38
C GLN A 21 3.47 -22.21 3.37
N CYS A 22 2.85 -21.06 3.10
CA CYS A 22 1.80 -20.91 2.10
C CYS A 22 2.17 -19.75 1.19
N THR A 23 2.16 -19.98 -0.12
CA THR A 23 2.43 -18.94 -1.11
C THR A 23 1.12 -18.30 -1.58
N ILE A 24 1.02 -16.99 -1.43
CA ILE A 24 -0.13 -16.19 -1.85
C ILE A 24 0.33 -15.28 -3.00
N LYS A 25 -0.40 -15.32 -4.11
CA LYS A 25 -0.19 -14.39 -5.22
C LYS A 25 -0.97 -13.11 -4.93
N VAL A 26 -0.23 -12.01 -4.91
CA VAL A 26 -0.75 -10.65 -4.74
C VAL A 26 -0.68 -9.94 -6.09
N SER A 27 -1.76 -9.27 -6.49
CA SER A 27 -1.75 -8.29 -7.59
C SER A 27 -1.42 -6.92 -7.01
N SER A 28 -0.79 -6.06 -7.80
CA SER A 28 -0.43 -4.71 -7.40
C SER A 28 -1.62 -3.83 -7.01
N THR A 29 -2.83 -4.17 -7.45
CA THR A 29 -4.08 -3.46 -7.14
C THR A 29 -4.89 -4.11 -6.01
N ASP A 30 -4.40 -5.22 -5.43
CA ASP A 30 -5.13 -5.94 -4.40
C ASP A 30 -4.92 -5.30 -3.02
N THR A 31 -5.99 -4.74 -2.46
CA THR A 31 -6.12 -4.51 -1.01
C THR A 31 -7.02 -5.58 -0.43
N GLY A 32 -6.66 -6.20 0.69
CA GLY A 32 -7.47 -7.26 1.27
C GLY A 32 -7.02 -7.77 2.63
N VAL A 33 -7.82 -8.67 3.19
CA VAL A 33 -7.53 -9.31 4.47
C VAL A 33 -7.38 -10.81 4.26
N ILE A 34 -6.28 -11.36 4.77
CA ILE A 34 -6.05 -12.80 4.85
C ILE A 34 -6.45 -13.26 6.24
N PHE A 35 -7.46 -14.12 6.30
CA PHE A 35 -7.90 -14.76 7.53
C PHE A 35 -7.88 -16.28 7.32
N GLY A 36 -7.69 -17.02 8.41
CA GLY A 36 -7.54 -18.46 8.34
C GLY A 36 -7.78 -19.15 9.67
N ASN A 37 -7.89 -20.46 9.62
CA ASN A 37 -8.01 -21.30 10.79
C ASN A 37 -7.08 -22.52 10.67
N VAL A 38 -6.67 -23.04 11.82
CA VAL A 38 -5.99 -24.32 11.93
C VAL A 38 -6.99 -25.31 12.49
N VAL A 39 -7.22 -26.38 11.74
CA VAL A 39 -8.05 -27.51 12.17
C VAL A 39 -7.13 -28.67 12.51
N TYR A 40 -7.30 -29.24 13.70
CA TYR A 40 -6.54 -30.42 14.12
C TYR A 40 -7.46 -31.43 14.83
N ASP A 41 -7.15 -32.71 14.65
CA ASP A 41 -7.83 -33.80 15.32
C ASP A 41 -7.12 -34.13 16.64
N GLY A 42 -7.90 -34.35 17.69
CA GLY A 42 -7.41 -34.76 19.00
C GLY A 42 -6.97 -36.24 19.06
N ALA A 43 -6.64 -36.71 20.26
CA ALA A 43 -6.24 -38.11 20.49
C ALA A 43 -7.34 -39.14 20.13
N HIS A 44 -8.60 -38.68 20.02
CA HIS A 44 -9.73 -39.46 19.56
C HIS A 44 -10.29 -38.82 18.28
N SER A 45 -10.57 -39.63 17.26
CA SER A 45 -11.01 -39.20 15.92
C SER A 45 -12.37 -38.48 15.87
N THR A 46 -13.00 -38.26 17.02
CA THR A 46 -14.27 -37.53 17.17
C THR A 46 -14.08 -36.09 17.61
N ASP A 47 -12.89 -35.71 18.09
CA ASP A 47 -12.62 -34.39 18.66
C ASP A 47 -11.85 -33.52 17.67
N THR A 48 -12.58 -32.84 16.79
CA THR A 48 -12.00 -31.85 15.88
C THR A 48 -11.95 -30.49 16.57
N ASN A 49 -10.76 -29.90 16.68
CA ASN A 49 -10.55 -28.59 17.26
C ASN A 49 -10.21 -27.57 16.16
N VAL A 50 -10.72 -26.34 16.32
CA VAL A 50 -10.49 -25.25 15.37
C VAL A 50 -9.89 -24.07 16.11
N VAL A 51 -8.72 -23.63 15.68
CA VAL A 51 -8.06 -22.42 16.16
C VAL A 51 -8.18 -21.35 15.09
N ILE A 52 -8.83 -20.25 15.40
CA ILE A 52 -8.93 -19.09 14.51
C ILE A 52 -7.62 -18.32 14.62
N LEU A 53 -7.00 -18.03 13.47
CA LEU A 53 -5.78 -17.24 13.40
C LEU A 53 -6.12 -15.74 13.35
N ASN A 54 -5.14 -14.91 13.71
CA ASN A 54 -5.27 -13.47 13.54
C ASN A 54 -5.29 -13.09 12.06
N ASP A 55 -6.03 -12.03 11.77
CA ASP A 55 -6.14 -11.47 10.43
C ASP A 55 -4.85 -10.75 10.03
N VAL A 56 -4.39 -11.01 8.81
CA VAL A 56 -3.26 -10.31 8.19
C VAL A 56 -3.81 -9.37 7.14
N HIS A 57 -3.58 -8.08 7.32
CA HIS A 57 -4.00 -7.05 6.37
C HIS A 57 -2.93 -6.91 5.29
N VAL A 58 -3.38 -6.84 4.03
CA VAL A 58 -2.54 -6.58 2.87
C VAL A 58 -3.00 -5.26 2.28
N ASP A 59 -2.16 -4.23 2.40
CA ASP A 59 -2.41 -2.90 1.85
C ASP A 59 -1.50 -2.64 0.64
N ILE A 60 -2.05 -2.03 -0.40
CA ILE A 60 -1.28 -1.57 -1.56
C ILE A 60 -0.22 -0.54 -1.15
N MET A 61 -0.49 0.26 -0.13
CA MET A 61 0.40 1.31 0.35
C MET A 61 1.73 0.77 0.90
N ASP A 62 1.73 -0.47 1.40
CA ASP A 62 2.95 -1.16 1.86
C ASP A 62 3.92 -1.47 0.71
N TYR A 63 3.39 -1.52 -0.52
CA TYR A 63 4.15 -1.80 -1.73
C TYR A 63 4.63 -0.54 -2.44
N ILE A 64 4.14 0.64 -2.07
CA ILE A 64 4.51 1.92 -2.69
C ILE A 64 5.71 2.50 -1.94
N GLN A 65 6.78 2.79 -2.66
CA GLN A 65 7.99 3.40 -2.11
C GLN A 65 8.26 4.77 -2.76
N PRO A 66 8.74 5.75 -1.99
CA PRO A 66 9.13 7.04 -2.53
C PRO A 66 10.22 6.87 -3.60
N ALA A 67 10.01 7.46 -4.77
CA ALA A 67 10.94 7.41 -5.88
C ALA A 67 11.09 8.80 -6.51
N SER A 68 12.09 8.99 -7.37
CA SER A 68 12.27 10.22 -8.12
C SER A 68 12.43 9.93 -9.61
N CYS A 69 11.84 10.76 -10.46
CA CYS A 69 12.05 10.71 -11.90
C CYS A 69 12.29 12.13 -12.44
N THR A 70 12.81 12.22 -13.65
CA THR A 70 13.01 13.52 -14.31
C THR A 70 11.68 14.14 -14.71
N GLU A 71 11.63 15.47 -14.82
CA GLU A 71 10.41 16.17 -15.25
C GLU A 71 9.91 15.68 -16.61
N THR A 72 10.84 15.41 -17.54
CA THR A 72 10.51 14.86 -18.86
C THR A 72 9.82 13.50 -18.75
N GLN A 73 10.37 12.58 -17.95
CA GLN A 73 9.77 11.27 -17.72
C GLN A 73 8.39 11.38 -17.05
N PHE A 74 8.26 12.26 -16.05
CA PHE A 74 6.99 12.51 -15.39
C PHE A 74 5.94 12.96 -16.40
N ARG A 75 6.25 13.93 -17.27
CA ARG A 75 5.32 14.43 -18.29
C ARG A 75 4.95 13.37 -19.32
N THR A 76 5.89 12.52 -19.72
CA THR A 76 5.61 11.39 -20.63
C THR A 76 4.64 10.41 -19.98
N MET A 77 4.97 9.90 -18.79
CA MET A 77 4.10 8.99 -18.04
C MET A 77 2.73 9.62 -17.73
N TRP A 78 2.71 10.90 -17.35
CA TRP A 78 1.48 11.67 -17.12
C TRP A 78 0.62 11.71 -18.39
N THR A 79 1.21 11.88 -19.57
CA THR A 79 0.43 11.89 -20.81
C THR A 79 -0.05 10.50 -21.22
N GLU A 80 0.72 9.46 -20.93
CA GLU A 80 0.41 8.07 -21.26
C GLU A 80 -0.64 7.46 -20.32
N PHE A 81 -0.67 7.90 -19.06
CA PHE A 81 -1.62 7.40 -18.08
C PHE A 81 -2.97 8.10 -18.24
N GLU A 82 -4.04 7.31 -18.32
CA GLU A 82 -5.40 7.83 -18.19
C GLU A 82 -5.69 8.04 -16.70
N TRP A 83 -6.04 9.28 -16.33
CA TRP A 83 -6.33 9.64 -14.94
C TRP A 83 -7.54 8.88 -14.43
N GLU A 84 -7.35 8.01 -13.46
CA GLU A 84 -8.46 7.22 -12.95
C GLU A 84 -9.48 8.08 -12.20
N ASN A 85 -9.08 9.11 -11.42
CA ASN A 85 -10.02 9.93 -10.64
C ASN A 85 -9.50 11.32 -10.23
N LYS A 86 -10.37 12.34 -10.24
CA LYS A 86 -10.15 13.61 -9.52
C LYS A 86 -10.75 13.50 -8.12
N VAL A 87 -9.90 13.60 -7.09
CA VAL A 87 -10.33 13.56 -5.68
C VAL A 87 -10.35 14.97 -5.12
N ASN A 88 -11.51 15.42 -4.66
CA ASN A 88 -11.60 16.68 -3.90
C ASN A 88 -11.34 16.38 -2.44
N ILE A 89 -10.35 17.05 -1.84
CA ILE A 89 -9.98 16.87 -0.45
C ILE A 89 -10.22 18.18 0.29
N ASN A 90 -10.87 18.11 1.45
CA ASN A 90 -10.95 19.22 2.39
C ASN A 90 -10.19 18.81 3.65
N SER A 91 -9.21 19.61 4.05
CA SER A 91 -8.33 19.34 5.18
C SER A 91 -8.39 20.45 6.21
N LYS A 92 -8.17 20.06 7.48
CA LYS A 92 -8.02 20.98 8.61
C LYS A 92 -6.55 21.36 8.86
N ALA A 93 -5.66 21.05 7.92
CA ALA A 93 -4.24 21.40 8.02
C ALA A 93 -4.08 22.92 8.13
N LYS A 94 -3.09 23.35 8.91
CA LYS A 94 -2.89 24.78 9.20
C LYS A 94 -2.24 25.53 8.04
N THR A 95 -1.45 24.83 7.23
CA THR A 95 -0.73 25.39 6.09
C THR A 95 -0.77 24.42 4.91
N LEU A 96 -0.63 24.94 3.69
CA LEU A 96 -0.54 24.13 2.47
C LEU A 96 0.62 23.12 2.50
N ARG A 97 1.73 23.49 3.16
CA ARG A 97 2.91 22.62 3.31
C ARG A 97 2.69 21.47 4.27
N ASP A 98 2.07 21.75 5.41
CA ASP A 98 1.70 20.73 6.39
C ASP A 98 0.76 19.69 5.75
N PHE A 99 -0.17 20.14 4.91
CA PHE A 99 -1.00 19.22 4.13
C PHE A 99 -0.19 18.40 3.11
N LEU A 100 0.72 19.02 2.37
CA LEU A 100 1.59 18.31 1.43
C LEU A 100 2.45 17.24 2.13
N GLU A 101 3.05 17.58 3.27
CA GLU A 101 3.85 16.64 4.08
C GLU A 101 3.01 15.48 4.61
N GLN A 102 1.81 15.77 5.13
CA GLN A 102 0.86 14.74 5.56
C GLN A 102 0.44 13.84 4.41
N LEU A 103 0.19 14.41 3.23
CA LEU A 103 -0.18 13.65 2.04
C LEU A 103 0.97 12.74 1.60
N MET A 104 2.20 13.27 1.50
CA MET A 104 3.39 12.50 1.15
C MET A 104 3.65 11.36 2.13
N ALA A 105 3.47 11.61 3.43
CA ALA A 105 3.62 10.58 4.46
C ALA A 105 2.52 9.50 4.39
N ALA A 106 1.28 9.89 4.05
CA ALA A 106 0.17 8.95 3.90
C ALA A 106 0.26 8.14 2.60
N THR A 107 0.82 8.71 1.53
CA THR A 107 0.87 8.08 0.20
C THR A 107 2.22 7.44 -0.13
N ASN A 108 3.23 7.54 0.74
CA ASN A 108 4.60 7.11 0.47
C ASN A 108 5.15 7.66 -0.86
N MET A 109 4.77 8.89 -1.23
CA MET A 109 5.21 9.55 -2.46
C MET A 109 6.27 10.61 -2.19
N ASN A 110 7.17 10.79 -3.15
CA ASN A 110 8.15 11.87 -3.11
C ASN A 110 7.68 13.07 -3.93
N CYS A 111 8.02 14.28 -3.48
CA CYS A 111 7.71 15.52 -4.22
C CYS A 111 8.83 15.83 -5.22
N LEU A 112 8.46 15.93 -6.49
CA LEU A 112 9.38 16.29 -7.57
C LEU A 112 9.49 17.82 -7.74
N THR A 113 8.54 18.59 -7.21
CA THR A 113 8.58 20.04 -7.27
C THR A 113 9.67 20.59 -6.34
N PRO A 114 10.58 21.45 -6.83
CA PRO A 114 11.65 22.01 -6.02
C PRO A 114 11.14 22.82 -4.82
N GLU A 115 11.82 22.72 -3.68
CA GLU A 115 11.48 23.52 -2.48
C GLU A 115 11.45 25.03 -2.75
N ALA A 116 12.27 25.52 -3.67
CA ALA A 116 12.29 26.93 -4.05
C ALA A 116 10.94 27.39 -4.62
N SER A 117 10.26 26.54 -5.39
CA SER A 117 8.93 26.80 -5.94
C SER A 117 7.82 26.64 -4.91
N LEU A 118 8.11 25.94 -3.81
CA LEU A 118 7.21 25.78 -2.67
C LEU A 118 7.42 26.88 -1.61
N LYS A 119 8.48 27.70 -1.71
CA LYS A 119 8.84 28.76 -0.76
C LYS A 119 8.11 30.07 -1.11
N GLY A 120 7.37 30.59 -0.13
CA GLY A 120 6.63 31.85 -0.21
C GLY A 120 5.27 31.74 0.48
N ASP A 121 4.70 32.87 0.89
CA ASP A 121 3.30 32.97 1.32
C ASP A 121 2.42 32.99 0.07
N CYS A 122 2.24 31.82 -0.54
CA CYS A 122 1.33 31.62 -1.67
C CYS A 122 0.01 31.03 -1.17
N GLN A 123 -1.12 31.61 -1.60
CA GLN A 123 -2.45 31.06 -1.34
C GLN A 123 -2.74 29.76 -2.12
N PHE A 124 -1.86 29.41 -3.08
CA PHE A 124 -1.98 28.23 -3.93
C PHE A 124 -0.68 27.44 -3.91
N LEU A 125 -0.79 26.11 -3.94
CA LEU A 125 0.34 25.21 -4.04
C LEU A 125 0.03 24.10 -5.04
N SER A 126 0.95 23.90 -5.99
CA SER A 126 0.91 22.77 -6.91
C SER A 126 2.18 21.96 -6.82
N ALA A 127 2.03 20.65 -6.68
CA ALA A 127 3.14 19.72 -6.55
C ALA A 127 2.92 18.47 -7.39
N ASN A 128 3.99 18.01 -8.03
CA ASN A 128 4.02 16.70 -8.69
C ASN A 128 4.62 15.69 -7.72
N LEU A 129 3.89 14.61 -7.49
CA LEU A 129 4.25 13.51 -6.61
C LEU A 129 4.51 12.25 -7.42
N TYR A 130 5.54 11.51 -7.04
CA TYR A 130 5.92 10.28 -7.71
C TYR A 130 6.38 9.21 -6.72
N ALA A 131 5.99 7.97 -7.00
CA ALA A 131 6.43 6.79 -6.30
C ALA A 131 6.54 5.61 -7.26
N ARG A 132 7.15 4.54 -6.78
CA ARG A 132 7.25 3.29 -7.51
C ARG A 132 6.84 2.12 -6.61
N SER A 133 6.07 1.19 -7.17
CA SER A 133 5.72 -0.04 -6.47
C SER A 133 6.93 -0.99 -6.40
N VAL A 134 6.99 -1.87 -5.41
CA VAL A 134 8.00 -2.95 -5.35
C VAL A 134 7.91 -3.91 -6.56
N PHE A 135 6.79 -3.89 -7.28
CA PHE A 135 6.58 -4.63 -8.52
C PHE A 135 7.11 -3.90 -9.76
N GLY A 136 7.62 -2.67 -9.60
CA GLY A 136 8.20 -1.86 -10.67
C GLY A 136 7.19 -0.99 -11.43
N GLU A 137 5.98 -0.83 -10.91
CA GLU A 137 4.96 0.05 -11.52
C GLU A 137 5.13 1.48 -11.02
N ASP A 138 4.89 2.43 -11.92
CA ASP A 138 5.01 3.85 -11.62
C ASP A 138 3.67 4.40 -11.11
N ALA A 139 3.72 5.19 -10.03
CA ALA A 139 2.57 5.88 -9.46
C ALA A 139 2.80 7.38 -9.50
N LEU A 140 1.87 8.10 -10.13
CA LEU A 140 1.94 9.55 -10.31
C LEU A 140 0.74 10.21 -9.66
N ALA A 141 0.96 11.35 -9.01
CA ALA A 141 -0.12 12.21 -8.56
C ALA A 141 0.24 13.69 -8.79
N ASN A 142 -0.76 14.49 -9.14
CA ASN A 142 -0.65 15.93 -9.15
C ASN A 142 -1.53 16.48 -8.03
N LEU A 143 -0.91 17.30 -7.18
CA LEU A 143 -1.59 18.02 -6.12
C LEU A 143 -1.80 19.46 -6.57
N SER A 144 -3.02 19.96 -6.42
CA SER A 144 -3.37 21.37 -6.56
C SER A 144 -4.28 21.74 -5.40
N ILE A 145 -3.82 22.62 -4.53
CA ILE A 145 -4.53 23.03 -3.31
C ILE A 145 -4.49 24.55 -3.17
N GLU A 146 -5.55 25.08 -2.57
CA GLU A 146 -5.69 26.50 -2.23
C GLU A 146 -6.00 26.65 -0.74
N GLN A 147 -5.63 27.81 -0.19
CA GLN A 147 -5.95 28.20 1.17
C GLN A 147 -7.00 29.31 1.12
N ASP A 148 -8.21 28.99 1.59
CA ASP A 148 -9.29 29.95 1.82
C ASP A 148 -8.98 30.90 3.00
#